data_AF-A0A453IMT5-F1
#
_entry.id   AF-A0A453IMT5-F1
#
_cell.length_a   1.000
_cell.length_b   1.000
_cell.length_c   1.000
_cell.angle_alpha   90.00
_cell.angle_beta   90.00
_cell.angle_gamma   90.00
#
_symmetry.space_group_name_H-M   'P 1'
#
loop_
_entity.id
_entity.type
_entity.pdbx_description
1 polymer ?
#
loop_
_entity_poly.entity_id
_entity_poly.type
_entity_poly.pdbx_seq_one_letter_code
_entity_poly.pdbx_strand_id
1 'polypeptide(L)'
;MWRLVADFMNDLGMLMDLLSPLFPSSLIIIMCLGSLSRSFTGVASGATRAALTQHFALANNAADISAKEGSQETLATMSGMGLGMLLAHVTRGHDLVVWVSFLSLTIFHMYANYKAVQSLSLSTLNYERTSILLQYFMEHGEGACIAFLRGFMKSILSCIVVTGTMQAN
;
A
#
# COMPACT_ATOMS: atom_id res chain seq x y z
N MET A 1 4.06 -8.52 -3.70
CA MET A 1 4.11 -8.12 -2.28
C MET A 1 5.18 -7.06 -1.97
N TRP A 2 5.68 -6.31 -2.95
CA TRP A 2 6.69 -5.27 -2.71
C TRP A 2 6.12 -3.99 -2.09
N ARG A 3 4.84 -3.69 -2.31
CA ARG A 3 4.15 -2.55 -1.70
C ARG A 3 4.16 -2.59 -0.17
N LEU A 4 3.77 -3.74 0.42
CA LEU A 4 3.78 -3.91 1.88
C LEU A 4 5.19 -3.81 2.48
N VAL A 5 6.21 -4.30 1.77
CA VAL A 5 7.61 -4.18 2.18
C VAL A 5 8.08 -2.73 2.10
N ALA A 6 7.65 -1.98 1.08
CA ALA A 6 7.91 -0.54 0.97
C ALA A 6 7.27 0.21 2.15
N ASP A 7 5.99 -0.04 2.44
CA ASP A 7 5.28 0.60 3.55
C ASP A 7 5.96 0.30 4.90
N PHE A 8 6.43 -0.93 5.12
CA PHE A 8 7.18 -1.31 6.31
C PHE A 8 8.53 -0.58 6.44
N MET A 9 9.27 -0.45 5.32
CA MET A 9 10.53 0.31 5.30
C MET A 9 10.27 1.80 5.55
N ASN A 10 9.17 2.36 5.05
CA ASN A 10 8.80 3.74 5.36
C ASN A 10 8.59 3.96 6.85
N ASP A 11 7.84 3.06 7.49
CA ASP A 11 7.55 3.11 8.92
C ASP A 11 8.83 2.91 9.76
N LEU A 12 9.75 2.07 9.29
CA LEU A 12 11.09 1.94 9.88
C LEU A 12 11.89 3.24 9.80
N GLY A 13 11.84 3.94 8.66
CA GLY A 13 12.48 5.23 8.49
C GLY A 13 11.93 6.28 9.46
N MET A 14 10.61 6.35 9.62
CA MET A 14 9.97 7.26 10.60
C MET A 14 10.30 6.88 12.05
N LEU A 15 10.42 5.58 12.36
CA LEU A 15 10.86 5.11 13.67
C LEU A 15 12.30 5.55 13.97
N MET A 16 13.21 5.51 12.99
CA MET A 16 14.57 6.00 13.15
C MET A 16 14.60 7.50 13.44
N ASP A 17 13.78 8.29 12.76
CA ASP A 17 13.65 9.73 13.02
C ASP A 17 13.16 9.97 14.48
N LEU A 18 12.21 9.16 14.97
CA LEU A 18 11.70 9.24 16.35
C LEU A 18 12.71 8.77 17.41
N LEU A 19 13.59 7.82 17.08
CA LEU A 19 14.67 7.34 17.95
C LEU A 19 15.87 8.29 17.99
N SER A 20 16.07 9.12 16.97
CA SER A 20 17.23 10.00 16.84
C SER A 20 17.53 10.88 18.08
N PRO A 21 16.56 11.53 18.77
CA PRO A 21 16.85 12.32 19.97
C PRO A 21 17.29 11.48 21.17
N LEU A 22 16.99 10.17 21.22
CA LEU A 22 17.38 9.29 22.32
C LEU A 22 18.85 8.87 22.27
N PHE A 23 19.49 8.96 21.10
CA PHE A 23 20.88 8.54 20.88
C PHE A 23 21.73 9.62 20.21
N PRO A 24 22.07 10.72 20.92
CA PRO A 24 22.83 11.84 20.34
C PRO A 24 24.18 11.44 19.73
N SER A 25 24.86 10.45 20.33
CA SER A 25 26.16 9.96 19.87
C SER A 25 26.13 9.21 18.54
N SER A 26 24.96 8.69 18.14
CA SER A 26 24.77 7.92 16.90
C SER A 26 23.76 8.57 15.96
N LEU A 27 23.39 9.83 16.21
CA LEU A 27 22.37 10.57 15.47
C LEU A 27 22.57 10.49 13.95
N ILE A 28 23.78 10.77 13.47
CA ILE A 28 24.09 10.78 12.04
C ILE A 28 23.82 9.40 11.41
N ILE A 29 24.25 8.33 12.09
CA ILE A 29 24.07 6.96 11.59
C ILE A 29 22.58 6.60 11.52
N ILE A 30 21.82 6.94 12.56
CA ILE A 30 20.37 6.68 12.63
C ILE A 30 19.62 7.44 11.53
N MET A 31 19.92 8.72 11.34
CA MET A 31 19.31 9.55 10.30
C MET A 31 19.66 9.07 8.89
N CYS A 32 20.91 8.64 8.67
CA CYS A 32 21.33 8.02 7.41
C CYS A 32 20.56 6.73 7.14
N LEU A 33 20.42 5.86 8.14
CA LEU A 33 19.66 4.61 7.99
C LEU A 33 18.18 4.89 7.70
N GLY A 34 17.58 5.88 8.38
CA GLY A 34 16.22 6.32 8.10
C GLY A 34 16.04 6.86 6.68
N SER A 35 17.02 7.62 6.18
CA SER A 35 17.03 8.14 4.80
C SER A 35 17.18 7.03 3.75
N LEU A 36 18.04 6.04 4.00
CA LEU A 36 18.19 4.86 3.15
C LEU A 36 16.88 4.06 3.07
N SER A 37 16.21 3.88 4.21
CA SER A 37 14.96 3.14 4.29
C SER A 37 13.82 3.81 3.50
N ARG A 38 13.69 5.14 3.62
CA ARG A 38 12.75 5.92 2.80
C ARG A 38 13.10 5.95 1.31
N SER A 39 14.39 5.98 0.98
CA SER A 39 14.83 5.91 -0.43
C SER A 39 14.45 4.56 -1.06
N PHE A 40 14.65 3.46 -0.34
CA PHE A 40 14.19 2.12 -0.76
C PHE A 40 12.66 2.10 -0.96
N THR A 41 11.91 2.66 -0.01
CA THR A 41 10.45 2.79 -0.09
C THR A 41 10.04 3.49 -1.38
N GLY A 42 10.64 4.65 -1.70
CA GLY A 42 10.30 5.42 -2.89
C GLY A 42 10.46 4.60 -4.18
N VAL A 43 11.55 3.84 -4.29
CA VAL A 43 11.80 2.97 -5.45
C VAL A 43 10.80 1.81 -5.50
N ALA A 44 10.62 1.09 -4.40
CA ALA A 44 9.75 -0.10 -4.36
C ALA A 44 8.26 0.26 -4.55
N SER A 45 7.81 1.35 -3.92
CA SER A 45 6.46 1.88 -4.07
C SER A 45 6.23 2.41 -5.48
N GLY A 46 7.15 3.23 -6.02
CA GLY A 46 7.06 3.78 -7.37
C GLY A 46 7.02 2.68 -8.46
N ALA A 47 7.89 1.68 -8.36
CA ALA A 47 7.90 0.54 -9.28
C ALA A 47 6.60 -0.27 -9.21
N THR A 48 6.12 -0.56 -7.99
CA THR A 48 4.85 -1.30 -7.82
C THR A 48 3.68 -0.50 -8.36
N ARG A 49 3.61 0.81 -8.08
CA ARG A 49 2.57 1.71 -8.58
C ARG A 49 2.56 1.75 -10.10
N ALA A 50 3.70 1.97 -10.75
CA ALA A 50 3.80 1.98 -12.20
C ALA A 50 3.32 0.65 -12.82
N ALA A 51 3.72 -0.49 -12.24
CA ALA A 51 3.27 -1.79 -12.70
C ALA A 51 1.74 -1.99 -12.55
N LEU A 52 1.14 -1.50 -11.46
CA LEU A 52 -0.31 -1.55 -11.24
C LEU A 52 -1.07 -0.64 -12.21
N THR A 53 -0.61 0.59 -12.41
CA THR A 53 -1.22 1.52 -13.37
C THR A 53 -1.20 0.93 -14.77
N GLN A 54 -0.10 0.30 -15.20
CA GLN A 54 -0.03 -0.38 -16.49
C GLN A 54 -0.94 -1.62 -16.56
N HIS A 55 -1.03 -2.39 -15.47
CA HIS A 55 -1.87 -3.58 -15.40
C HIS A 55 -3.38 -3.25 -15.50
N PHE A 56 -3.81 -2.12 -14.93
CA PHE A 56 -5.22 -1.69 -14.95
C PHE A 56 -5.56 -0.69 -16.07
N ALA A 57 -4.57 -0.23 -16.84
CA ALA A 57 -4.82 0.66 -17.96
C ALA A 57 -5.62 -0.05 -19.06
N LEU A 58 -6.63 0.63 -19.60
CA LEU A 58 -7.44 0.22 -20.72
C LEU A 58 -7.24 1.21 -21.87
N ALA A 59 -6.83 0.75 -23.04
CA ALA A 59 -6.69 1.57 -24.25
C ALA A 59 -5.75 2.79 -24.10
N ASN A 60 -4.50 2.57 -23.66
CA ASN A 60 -3.44 3.59 -23.53
C ASN A 60 -3.75 4.74 -22.55
N ASN A 61 -4.72 4.58 -21.64
CA ASN A 61 -5.07 5.60 -20.64
C ASN A 61 -4.17 5.62 -19.39
N ALA A 62 -3.05 4.91 -19.37
CA ALA A 62 -2.17 4.82 -18.21
C ALA A 62 -1.65 6.19 -17.73
N ALA A 63 -1.40 7.11 -18.67
CA ALA A 63 -0.96 8.47 -18.35
C ALA A 63 -2.05 9.29 -17.65
N ASP A 64 -3.30 9.15 -18.09
CA ASP A 64 -4.46 9.84 -17.49
C ASP A 64 -4.74 9.30 -16.08
N ILE A 65 -4.69 7.98 -15.90
CA ILE A 65 -4.80 7.33 -14.58
C ILE A 65 -3.70 7.85 -13.65
N SER A 66 -2.44 7.86 -14.10
CA SER A 66 -1.32 8.35 -13.29
C SER A 66 -1.46 9.84 -12.93
N ALA A 67 -2.01 10.67 -13.83
CA ALA A 67 -2.23 12.09 -13.58
C ALA A 67 -3.33 12.32 -12.53
N LYS A 68 -4.43 11.56 -12.62
CA LYS A 68 -5.54 11.61 -11.66
C LYS A 68 -5.10 11.10 -10.29
N GLU A 69 -4.39 9.96 -10.24
CA GLU A 69 -3.83 9.41 -9.01
C GLU A 69 -2.82 10.37 -8.37
N GLY A 70 -1.92 10.97 -9.15
CA GLY A 70 -0.93 11.93 -8.62
C GLY A 70 -1.59 13.17 -8.00
N SER A 71 -2.71 13.63 -8.56
CA SER A 71 -3.49 14.74 -7.98
C SER A 71 -4.14 14.33 -6.65
N GLN A 72 -4.69 13.12 -6.56
CA GLN A 72 -5.27 12.58 -5.32
C GLN A 72 -4.21 12.38 -4.24
N GLU A 73 -3.05 11.84 -4.60
CA GLU A 73 -1.91 11.66 -3.69
C GLU A 73 -1.45 12.99 -3.12
N THR A 74 -1.37 14.04 -3.95
CA THR A 74 -0.99 15.39 -3.50
C THR A 74 -2.01 15.92 -2.48
N LEU A 75 -3.30 15.86 -2.78
CA LEU A 75 -4.36 16.33 -1.86
C LEU A 75 -4.37 15.53 -0.54
N ALA A 76 -4.20 14.21 -0.62
CA ALA A 76 -4.11 13.36 0.56
C ALA A 76 -2.88 13.69 1.40
N THR A 77 -1.73 13.91 0.77
CA THR A 77 -0.48 14.29 1.45
C THR A 77 -0.60 15.65 2.12
N MET A 78 -1.15 16.66 1.45
CA MET A 78 -1.37 17.98 2.04
C MET A 78 -2.31 17.92 3.26
N SER A 79 -3.40 17.16 3.14
CA SER A 79 -4.35 16.96 4.24
C SER A 79 -3.71 16.21 5.41
N GLY A 80 -2.96 15.14 5.12
CA GLY A 80 -2.23 14.35 6.11
C GLY A 80 -1.16 15.17 6.84
N MET A 81 -0.40 16.00 6.14
CA MET A 81 0.56 16.92 6.76
C MET A 81 -0.13 17.93 7.67
N GLY A 82 -1.26 18.50 7.25
CA GLY A 82 -2.06 19.42 8.07
C GLY A 82 -2.52 18.77 9.38
N LEU A 83 -3.11 17.57 9.29
CA LEU A 83 -3.54 16.79 10.45
C LEU A 83 -2.35 16.36 11.33
N GLY A 84 -1.24 15.95 10.72
CA GLY A 84 -0.02 15.56 11.42
C GLY A 84 0.61 16.71 12.21
N MET A 85 0.64 17.92 11.64
CA MET A 85 1.10 19.12 12.34
C MET A 85 0.19 19.48 13.52
N LEU A 86 -1.13 19.39 13.35
CA LEU A 86 -2.07 19.61 14.44
C LEU A 86 -1.86 18.60 15.57
N LEU A 87 -1.72 17.31 15.22
CA LEU A 87 -1.44 16.25 16.18
C LEU A 87 -0.13 16.52 16.93
N ALA A 88 0.95 16.81 16.21
CA ALA A 88 2.25 17.14 16.80
C ALA A 88 2.20 18.36 17.73
N HIS A 89 1.36 19.35 17.40
CA HIS A 89 1.14 20.49 18.28
C HIS A 89 0.44 20.09 19.59
N VAL A 90 -0.62 19.28 19.50
CA VAL A 90 -1.40 18.82 20.66
C VAL A 90 -0.57 17.90 21.56
N THR A 91 0.29 17.05 20.99
CA THR A 91 1.10 16.08 21.74
C THR A 91 2.44 16.64 22.23
N ARG A 92 2.73 17.94 22.00
CA ARG A 92 3.99 18.56 22.42
C ARG A 92 4.17 18.44 23.94
N GLY A 93 5.36 18.02 24.37
CA GLY A 93 5.74 17.88 25.78
C GLY A 93 5.24 16.59 26.46
N HIS A 94 4.57 15.69 25.72
CA HIS A 94 4.04 14.43 26.24
C HIS A 94 4.63 13.24 25.45
N ASP A 95 5.84 12.82 25.80
CA ASP A 95 6.60 11.81 25.05
C ASP A 95 5.84 10.48 24.91
N LEU A 96 5.17 10.02 25.99
CA LEU A 96 4.35 8.81 25.95
C LEU A 96 3.20 8.92 24.93
N VAL A 97 2.57 10.08 24.81
CA VAL A 97 1.47 10.30 23.87
C VAL A 97 1.99 10.30 22.44
N VAL A 98 3.19 10.83 22.18
CA VAL A 98 3.85 10.77 20.88
C VAL A 98 4.13 9.31 20.49
N TRP A 99 4.71 8.52 21.38
CA TRP A 99 5.01 7.10 21.13
C TRP A 99 3.75 6.26 20.91
N VAL A 100 2.72 6.44 21.74
CA VAL A 100 1.42 5.75 21.58
C VAL A 100 0.74 6.17 20.28
N SER A 101 0.74 7.46 19.95
CA SER A 101 0.16 7.96 18.70
C SER A 101 0.89 7.37 17.50
N PHE A 102 2.23 7.40 17.49
CA PHE A 102 3.05 6.82 16.43
C PHE A 102 2.77 5.32 16.27
N LEU A 103 2.84 4.53 17.35
CA LEU A 103 2.59 3.09 17.27
C LEU A 103 1.16 2.77 16.81
N SER A 104 0.16 3.49 17.30
CA SER A 104 -1.23 3.28 16.90
C SER A 104 -1.47 3.59 15.42
N LEU A 105 -0.92 4.70 14.92
CA LEU A 105 -1.03 5.12 13.53
C LEU A 105 -0.25 4.17 12.61
N THR A 106 0.93 3.71 13.02
CA THR A 106 1.73 2.73 12.27
C THR A 106 1.02 1.37 12.17
N ILE A 107 0.44 0.87 13.26
CA ILE A 107 -0.35 -0.37 13.24
C ILE A 107 -1.56 -0.21 12.31
N PHE A 108 -2.29 0.90 12.44
CA PHE A 108 -3.44 1.20 11.58
C PHE A 108 -3.02 1.30 10.11
N HIS A 109 -1.94 2.02 9.81
CA HIS A 109 -1.35 2.17 8.48
C HIS A 109 -1.00 0.81 7.87
N MET A 110 -0.28 -0.03 8.60
CA MET A 110 0.12 -1.36 8.14
C MET A 110 -1.10 -2.27 7.91
N TYR A 111 -2.08 -2.23 8.82
CA TYR A 111 -3.31 -3.00 8.68
C TYR A 111 -4.14 -2.56 7.47
N ALA A 112 -4.31 -1.25 7.28
CA ALA A 112 -5.04 -0.70 6.14
C ALA A 112 -4.35 -1.08 4.81
N ASN A 113 -3.01 -0.97 4.74
CA ASN A 113 -2.24 -1.37 3.56
C ASN A 113 -2.33 -2.87 3.30
N TYR A 114 -2.26 -3.69 4.34
CA TYR A 114 -2.47 -5.12 4.23
C TYR A 114 -3.84 -5.47 3.66
N LYS A 115 -4.92 -4.85 4.18
CA LYS A 115 -6.29 -5.03 3.67
C LYS A 115 -6.42 -4.54 2.22
N ALA A 116 -5.77 -3.43 1.87
CA ALA A 116 -5.77 -2.89 0.50
C ALA A 116 -5.03 -3.81 -0.49
N VAL A 117 -3.93 -4.45 -0.07
CA VAL A 117 -3.26 -5.48 -0.89
C VAL A 117 -4.14 -6.72 -1.02
N GLN A 118 -4.82 -7.14 0.05
CA GLN A 118 -5.74 -8.28 0.00
C GLN A 118 -6.93 -8.06 -0.95
N SER A 119 -7.45 -6.82 -1.03
CA SER A 119 -8.55 -6.47 -1.93
C SER A 119 -8.11 -6.35 -3.39
N LEU A 120 -6.81 -6.29 -3.66
CA LEU A 120 -6.29 -6.15 -5.02
C LEU A 120 -6.44 -7.46 -5.79
N SER A 121 -7.29 -7.45 -6.82
CA SER A 121 -7.43 -8.59 -7.74
C SER A 121 -6.43 -8.45 -8.88
N LEU A 122 -5.26 -9.05 -8.72
CA LEU A 122 -4.27 -9.16 -9.80
C LEU A 122 -4.67 -10.30 -10.74
N SER A 123 -4.51 -10.10 -12.06
CA SER A 123 -4.75 -11.13 -13.08
C SER A 123 -3.76 -12.29 -12.99
N THR A 124 -2.61 -12.04 -12.35
CA THR A 124 -1.57 -13.03 -12.11
C THR A 124 -1.75 -13.66 -10.72
N LEU A 125 -1.90 -14.99 -10.70
CA LEU A 125 -1.99 -15.76 -9.46
C LEU A 125 -0.67 -15.62 -8.68
N ASN A 126 -0.75 -15.09 -7.46
CA ASN A 126 0.36 -15.11 -6.51
C ASN A 126 0.74 -16.57 -6.19
N TYR A 127 2.01 -16.87 -5.91
CA TYR A 127 2.49 -18.25 -5.64
C TYR A 127 1.64 -18.98 -4.59
N GLU A 128 1.24 -18.29 -3.52
CA GLU A 128 0.35 -18.82 -2.47
C GLU A 128 -1.08 -19.09 -2.94
N ARG A 129 -1.61 -18.28 -3.86
CA ARG A 129 -2.94 -18.57 -4.45
C ARG A 129 -2.84 -19.66 -5.50
N THR A 130 -1.73 -19.74 -6.24
CA THR A 130 -1.44 -20.84 -7.15
C THR A 130 -1.27 -22.15 -6.39
N SER A 131 -0.60 -22.18 -5.24
CA SER A 131 -0.41 -23.40 -4.45
C SER A 131 -1.75 -23.92 -3.90
N ILE A 132 -2.60 -23.03 -3.38
CA ILE A 132 -3.96 -23.38 -2.93
C ILE A 132 -4.83 -23.84 -4.11
N LEU A 133 -4.78 -23.14 -5.24
CA LEU A 133 -5.54 -23.50 -6.44
C LEU A 133 -5.06 -24.82 -7.05
N LEU A 134 -3.75 -25.09 -7.01
CA LEU A 134 -3.12 -26.31 -7.49
C LEU A 134 -3.45 -27.50 -6.57
N GLN A 135 -3.43 -27.30 -5.25
CA GLN A 135 -3.90 -28.30 -4.29
C GLN A 135 -5.38 -28.64 -4.52
N TYR A 136 -6.21 -27.63 -4.70
CA TYR A 136 -7.63 -27.81 -4.99
C TYR A 136 -7.87 -28.52 -6.34
N PHE A 137 -7.07 -28.19 -7.36
CA PHE A 137 -7.11 -28.84 -8.68
C PHE A 137 -6.69 -30.31 -8.62
N MET A 138 -5.65 -30.63 -7.84
CA MET A 138 -5.18 -31.99 -7.62
C MET A 138 -6.21 -32.86 -6.88
N GLU A 139 -7.02 -32.27 -5.99
CA GLU A 139 -8.00 -33.00 -5.19
C GLU A 139 -9.36 -33.22 -5.90
N HIS A 140 -9.81 -32.31 -6.77
CA HIS A 140 -11.21 -32.31 -7.23
C HIS A 140 -11.43 -32.54 -8.73
N GLY A 141 -10.38 -32.60 -9.56
CA GLY A 141 -10.51 -32.86 -10.99
C GLY A 141 -11.35 -31.83 -11.77
N GLU A 142 -11.46 -32.02 -13.08
CA GLU A 142 -11.78 -31.03 -14.13
C GLU A 142 -13.05 -30.15 -13.94
N GLY A 143 -13.98 -30.50 -13.03
CA GLY A 143 -15.22 -29.76 -12.79
C GLY A 143 -15.07 -28.45 -11.99
N ALA A 144 -14.00 -28.29 -11.21
CA ALA A 144 -13.79 -27.12 -10.35
C ALA A 144 -13.41 -25.84 -11.13
N CYS A 145 -12.75 -26.00 -12.29
CA CYS A 145 -12.27 -24.90 -13.12
C CYS A 145 -13.42 -24.03 -13.63
N ILE A 146 -14.56 -24.63 -14.00
CA ILE A 146 -15.74 -23.92 -14.53
C ILE A 146 -16.46 -23.12 -13.45
N ALA A 147 -16.54 -23.64 -12.22
CA ALA A 147 -17.14 -22.94 -11.08
C ALA A 147 -16.26 -21.77 -10.62
N PHE A 148 -14.94 -21.95 -10.60
CA PHE A 148 -13.97 -20.90 -10.27
C PHE A 148 -13.92 -19.80 -11.36
N LEU A 149 -13.89 -20.17 -12.65
CA LEU A 149 -13.99 -19.21 -13.76
C LEU A 149 -15.33 -18.44 -13.75
N ARG A 150 -16.45 -19.07 -13.39
CA ARG A 150 -17.74 -18.38 -13.22
C ARG A 150 -17.74 -17.43 -12.02
N GLY A 151 -17.13 -17.81 -10.91
CA GLY A 151 -16.99 -16.95 -9.73
C GLY A 151 -16.07 -15.75 -10.00
N PHE A 152 -14.96 -16.01 -10.69
CA PHE A 152 -13.97 -15.00 -11.08
C PHE A 152 -14.54 -14.02 -12.13
N MET A 153 -15.27 -14.51 -13.14
CA MET A 153 -15.99 -13.65 -14.09
C MET A 153 -17.08 -12.81 -13.43
N LYS A 154 -17.84 -13.34 -12.45
CA LYS A 154 -18.85 -12.55 -11.71
C LYS A 154 -18.21 -11.44 -10.87
N SER A 155 -17.06 -11.71 -10.25
CA SER A 155 -16.32 -10.72 -9.47
C SER A 155 -15.72 -9.62 -10.36
N ILE A 156 -15.20 -10.00 -11.54
CA ILE A 156 -14.74 -9.06 -12.57
C ILE A 156 -15.89 -8.22 -13.13
N LEU A 157 -17.05 -8.82 -13.44
CA LEU A 157 -18.23 -8.08 -13.92
C LEU A 157 -18.74 -7.08 -12.86
N SER A 158 -18.70 -7.45 -11.59
CA SER A 158 -19.09 -6.54 -10.49
C SER A 158 -18.12 -5.38 -10.32
N CYS A 159 -16.81 -5.60 -10.52
CA CYS A 159 -15.84 -4.51 -10.55
C CYS A 159 -16.02 -3.61 -11.77
N ILE A 160 -16.27 -4.16 -12.96
CA ILE A 160 -16.50 -3.37 -14.18
C ILE A 160 -17.74 -2.47 -14.05
N VAL A 161 -18.82 -2.94 -13.39
CA VAL A 161 -20.03 -2.13 -13.18
C VAL A 161 -19.79 -0.99 -12.17
N VAL A 162 -18.97 -1.19 -11.15
CA VAL A 162 -18.66 -0.16 -10.13
C VAL A 162 -17.64 0.87 -10.65
N THR A 163 -16.67 0.46 -11.47
CA THR A 163 -15.72 1.39 -12.09
C THR A 163 -16.32 2.10 -13.32
N GLY A 164 -17.29 1.48 -14.00
CA GLY A 164 -18.03 2.07 -15.13
C GLY A 164 -18.86 3.30 -14.75
N THR A 165 -19.33 3.40 -13.50
CA THR A 165 -20.02 4.60 -13.00
C THR A 165 -19.08 5.79 -12.69
N MET A 166 -17.76 5.59 -12.70
CA MET A 166 -16.77 6.66 -12.47
C MET A 166 -15.99 7.07 -13.73
N GLN A 167 -16.26 6.46 -14.89
CA GLN A 167 -15.73 6.88 -16.20
C GLN A 167 -16.81 7.41 -17.16
N ALA A 168 -18.07 7.51 -16.73
CA ALA A 168 -19.15 8.12 -17.50
C ALA A 168 -19.45 9.55 -17.00
N ASN A 169 -18.47 10.45 -17.14
CA ASN A 169 -18.69 11.87 -17.37
C ASN A 169 -17.41 12.53 -17.89
#